data_AF-A0AAP0CRG9-F1
#
_entry.id   AF-A0AAP0CRG9-F1
#
_cell.length_a   1.000
_cell.length_b   1.000
_cell.length_c   1.000
_cell.angle_alpha   90.00
_cell.angle_beta   90.00
_cell.angle_gamma   90.00
#
_symmetry.space_group_name_H-M   'P 1'
#
loop_
_entity.id
_entity.type
_entity.pdbx_description
1 polymer ?
#
loop_
_entity_poly.entity_id
_entity_poly.type
_entity_poly.pdbx_seq_one_letter_code
_entity_poly.pdbx_strand_id
1 'polypeptide(L)'
;MYLKFEPRRPQTQSMGSRNVNYTNPCLTMHQPWASLLVYGIKRIEGRSWPSPLTGRLWIHAAGKVPDPETIKAMEDFYKQLYALDGVTDLKFPEHYPVSRLLGCVEVVGCVKCEELASWEDVPQGVRLEGQTAFCWLCEQPQKLLVPFEMRGNQGVYNLEKRILEGALRGLCPVEPPLQVKFPLPDPRNRFSLKPGSLVHGLKNGSNNSKADEGSSPDLAAAIAGARAAATQFSKKSYGPPSAGFQGQGSRTRSGTQEGGQRLVTKNVQRW
;
A
#
# COMPACT_ATOMS: atom_id res chain seq x y z
N MET A 1 49.09 37.83 7.71
CA MET A 1 48.18 37.30 6.67
C MET A 1 47.54 36.03 7.21
N TYR A 2 46.26 36.06 7.57
CA TYR A 2 45.53 34.87 8.02
C TYR A 2 44.69 34.33 6.86
N LEU A 3 44.94 33.08 6.47
CA LEU A 3 44.15 32.35 5.48
C LEU A 3 42.83 31.88 6.14
N LYS A 4 41.68 32.32 5.60
CA LYS A 4 40.36 31.81 5.96
C LYS A 4 40.16 30.43 5.32
N PHE A 5 39.93 29.40 6.13
CA PHE A 5 39.39 28.12 5.67
C PHE A 5 37.86 28.22 5.63
N GLU A 6 37.27 28.11 4.44
CA GLU A 6 35.82 27.89 4.29
C GLU A 6 35.52 26.39 4.36
N PRO A 7 34.54 25.95 5.17
CA PRO A 7 34.12 24.56 5.18
C PRO A 7 33.31 24.24 3.91
N ARG A 8 33.67 23.13 3.25
CA ARG A 8 32.94 22.60 2.09
C ARG A 8 31.51 22.24 2.51
N ARG A 9 30.53 22.71 1.74
CA ARG A 9 29.11 22.29 1.87
C ARG A 9 29.02 20.77 1.64
N PRO A 10 28.27 20.02 2.47
CA PRO A 10 28.02 18.61 2.20
C PRO A 10 27.16 18.50 0.93
N GLN A 11 27.68 17.79 -0.07
CA GLN A 11 26.89 17.34 -1.21
C GLN A 11 25.82 16.38 -0.68
N THR A 12 24.56 16.77 -0.80
CA THR A 12 23.43 15.86 -0.67
C THR A 12 23.52 14.83 -1.80
N GLN A 13 24.06 13.66 -1.49
CA GLN A 13 23.93 12.49 -2.35
C GLN A 13 22.45 12.15 -2.41
N SER A 14 21.80 12.43 -3.54
CA SER A 14 20.51 11.81 -3.85
C SER A 14 20.72 10.31 -3.81
N MET A 15 20.03 9.60 -2.90
CA MET A 15 19.93 8.15 -2.95
C MET A 15 19.32 7.79 -4.30
N GLY A 16 20.19 7.45 -5.26
CA GLY A 16 19.80 6.98 -6.57
C GLY A 16 18.89 5.79 -6.40
N SER A 17 17.68 5.90 -6.92
CA SER A 17 16.78 4.78 -7.12
C SER A 17 17.58 3.70 -7.87
N ARG A 18 17.85 2.56 -7.24
CA ARG A 18 18.32 1.38 -7.98
C ARG A 18 17.24 1.13 -9.04
N ASN A 19 17.58 1.28 -10.31
CA ASN A 19 16.66 1.02 -11.42
C ASN A 19 16.29 -0.47 -11.42
N VAL A 20 15.29 -0.84 -10.63
CA VAL A 20 14.66 -2.15 -10.67
C VAL A 20 13.80 -2.17 -11.92
N ASN A 21 14.13 -3.04 -12.88
CA ASN A 21 13.28 -3.26 -14.05
C ASN A 21 12.05 -4.06 -13.63
N TYR A 22 10.95 -3.35 -13.41
CA TYR A 22 9.64 -3.95 -13.21
C TYR A 22 9.05 -4.32 -14.56
N THR A 23 8.88 -5.62 -14.81
CA THR A 23 8.21 -6.14 -16.01
C THR A 23 6.75 -6.42 -15.75
N ASN A 24 6.46 -7.00 -14.58
CA ASN A 24 5.10 -7.37 -14.15
C ASN A 24 4.97 -7.09 -12.66
N PRO A 25 5.01 -5.81 -12.26
CA PRO A 25 5.07 -5.44 -10.86
C PRO A 25 3.79 -5.85 -10.13
N CYS A 26 3.98 -6.33 -8.91
CA CYS A 26 2.94 -6.69 -7.97
C CYS A 26 3.25 -6.07 -6.61
N LEU A 27 2.20 -5.66 -5.92
CA LEU A 27 2.25 -5.13 -4.57
C LEU A 27 1.36 -5.99 -3.67
N THR A 28 1.93 -6.43 -2.56
CA THR A 28 1.16 -7.06 -1.48
C THR A 28 0.63 -5.98 -0.54
N MET A 29 -0.67 -6.01 -0.26
CA MET A 29 -1.34 -5.10 0.67
C MET A 29 -2.33 -5.82 1.57
N HIS A 30 -2.56 -5.27 2.76
CA HIS A 30 -3.49 -5.86 3.72
C HIS A 30 -4.93 -5.70 3.26
N GLN A 31 -5.79 -6.61 3.71
CA GLN A 31 -7.23 -6.41 3.62
C GLN A 31 -7.69 -5.41 4.68
N PRO A 32 -8.78 -4.66 4.43
CA PRO A 32 -9.65 -4.70 3.24
C PRO A 32 -9.12 -3.92 2.02
N TRP A 33 -8.05 -3.13 2.17
CA TRP A 33 -7.54 -2.24 1.11
C TRP A 33 -7.25 -2.95 -0.21
N ALA A 34 -6.74 -4.19 -0.17
CA ALA A 34 -6.49 -5.01 -1.37
C ALA A 34 -7.73 -5.18 -2.24
N SER A 35 -8.84 -5.61 -1.63
CA SER A 35 -10.09 -5.81 -2.35
C SER A 35 -10.68 -4.48 -2.77
N LEU A 36 -10.71 -3.49 -1.87
CA LEU A 36 -11.28 -2.16 -2.18
C LEU A 36 -10.59 -1.53 -3.40
N LEU A 37 -9.28 -1.73 -3.58
CA LEU A 37 -8.52 -1.20 -4.70
C LEU A 37 -8.88 -1.89 -6.02
N VAL A 38 -8.90 -3.23 -6.07
CA VAL A 38 -9.24 -3.96 -7.31
C VAL A 38 -10.74 -3.91 -7.64
N TYR A 39 -11.60 -3.59 -6.67
CA TYR A 39 -13.03 -3.31 -6.89
C TYR A 39 -13.28 -1.85 -7.30
N GLY A 40 -12.25 -1.01 -7.41
CA GLY A 40 -12.40 0.38 -7.85
C GLY A 40 -13.01 1.32 -6.81
N ILE A 41 -13.16 0.88 -5.56
CA ILE A 41 -13.67 1.70 -4.46
C ILE A 41 -12.55 2.60 -3.94
N LYS A 42 -11.39 1.98 -3.65
CA LYS A 42 -10.14 2.67 -3.29
C LYS A 42 -9.44 3.13 -4.57
N ARG A 43 -9.08 4.41 -4.63
CA ARG A 43 -8.49 5.08 -5.80
C ARG A 43 -7.06 5.56 -5.55
N ILE A 44 -6.67 5.67 -4.29
CA ILE A 44 -5.36 6.14 -3.87
C ILE A 44 -4.66 5.06 -3.06
N GLU A 45 -3.51 4.58 -3.52
CA GLU A 45 -2.64 3.73 -2.70
C GLU A 45 -1.66 4.59 -1.90
N GLY A 46 -1.72 4.51 -0.57
CA GLY A 46 -0.92 5.33 0.34
C GLY A 46 0.36 4.63 0.78
N ARG A 47 1.52 5.27 0.60
CA ARG A 47 2.82 4.74 1.01
C ARG A 47 3.71 5.81 1.65
N SER A 48 4.63 5.38 2.49
CA SER A 48 5.68 6.24 3.06
C SER A 48 6.80 6.57 2.06
N TRP A 49 6.70 6.07 0.83
CA TRP A 49 7.69 6.19 -0.23
C TRP A 49 7.00 6.38 -1.60
N PRO A 50 7.63 7.08 -2.55
CA PRO A 50 7.03 7.40 -3.85
C PRO A 50 6.86 6.15 -4.71
N SER A 51 5.88 6.14 -5.63
CA SER A 51 5.71 5.01 -6.55
C SER A 51 7.00 4.81 -7.37
N PRO A 52 7.51 3.57 -7.48
CA PRO A 52 8.72 3.29 -8.24
C PRO A 52 8.40 3.04 -9.72
N LEU A 53 7.13 3.11 -10.11
CA LEU A 53 6.62 2.77 -11.44
C LEU A 53 5.37 3.59 -11.80
N THR A 54 5.07 3.61 -13.09
CA THR A 54 3.74 3.92 -13.63
C THR A 54 3.34 2.79 -14.58
N GLY A 55 2.05 2.63 -14.83
CA GLY A 55 1.48 1.51 -15.58
C GLY A 55 0.86 0.44 -14.68
N ARG A 56 0.64 -0.75 -15.24
CA ARG A 56 -0.08 -1.85 -14.56
C ARG A 56 0.64 -2.27 -13.29
N LEU A 57 -0.10 -2.35 -12.18
CA LEU A 57 0.33 -2.89 -10.90
C LEU A 57 -0.63 -4.00 -10.47
N TRP A 58 -0.12 -5.22 -10.33
CA TRP A 58 -0.85 -6.35 -9.79
C TRP A 58 -1.02 -6.22 -8.27
N ILE A 59 -2.17 -6.64 -7.75
CA ILE A 59 -2.52 -6.51 -6.34
C ILE A 59 -2.70 -7.89 -5.73
N HIS A 60 -1.86 -8.18 -4.74
CA HIS A 60 -1.93 -9.37 -3.91
C HIS A 60 -2.43 -9.01 -2.51
N ALA A 61 -3.39 -9.79 -2.00
CA ALA A 61 -3.86 -9.66 -0.63
C ALA A 61 -2.92 -10.38 0.33
N ALA A 62 -2.43 -9.67 1.34
CA ALA A 62 -1.59 -10.23 2.39
C ALA A 62 -2.34 -11.32 3.19
N GLY A 63 -1.58 -12.13 3.93
CA GLY A 63 -2.12 -13.31 4.63
C GLY A 63 -2.85 -13.02 5.95
N LYS A 64 -2.73 -11.81 6.51
CA LYS A 64 -3.44 -11.47 7.77
C LYS A 64 -4.92 -11.25 7.45
N VAL A 65 -5.78 -12.01 8.11
CA VAL A 65 -7.24 -11.84 8.09
C VAL A 65 -7.58 -10.49 8.72
N PRO A 66 -8.38 -9.63 8.06
CA PRO A 66 -8.81 -8.36 8.62
C PRO A 66 -9.82 -8.61 9.74
N ASP A 67 -9.71 -7.85 10.83
CA ASP A 67 -10.73 -7.81 11.87
C ASP A 67 -12.02 -7.16 11.33
N PRO A 68 -13.21 -7.63 11.77
CA PRO A 68 -14.49 -7.07 11.34
C PRO A 68 -14.61 -5.56 11.58
N GLU A 69 -14.03 -5.06 12.67
CA GLU A 69 -14.02 -3.64 13.03
C GLU A 69 -13.22 -2.82 12.01
N THR A 70 -12.09 -3.33 11.53
CA THR A 70 -11.30 -2.71 10.46
C THR A 70 -12.02 -2.73 9.13
N ILE A 71 -12.71 -3.82 8.78
CA ILE A 71 -13.56 -3.84 7.59
C ILE A 71 -14.61 -2.74 7.71
N LYS A 72 -15.38 -2.73 8.80
CA LYS A 72 -16.44 -1.75 9.04
C LYS A 72 -15.90 -0.31 9.01
N ALA A 73 -14.80 -0.03 9.68
CA ALA A 73 -14.19 1.30 9.71
C ALA A 73 -13.80 1.78 8.31
N MET A 74 -13.25 0.89 7.47
CA MET A 74 -12.89 1.23 6.09
C MET A 74 -14.12 1.36 5.18
N GLU A 75 -15.14 0.52 5.34
CA GLU A 75 -16.39 0.65 4.59
C GLU A 75 -17.12 1.95 4.95
N ASP A 76 -17.22 2.29 6.23
CA ASP A 76 -17.82 3.55 6.68
C ASP A 76 -17.03 4.76 6.18
N PHE A 77 -15.69 4.70 6.21
CA PHE A 77 -14.83 5.71 5.61
C PHE A 77 -15.14 5.93 4.13
N TYR A 78 -15.18 4.87 3.32
CA TYR A 78 -15.49 5.02 1.91
C TYR A 78 -16.94 5.47 1.66
N LYS A 79 -17.93 5.01 2.44
CA LYS A 79 -19.31 5.53 2.34
C LYS A 79 -19.35 7.05 2.53
N GLN A 80 -18.67 7.56 3.55
CA GLN A 80 -18.61 9.01 3.81
C GLN A 80 -17.91 9.76 2.66
N LEU A 81 -16.79 9.24 2.16
CA LEU A 81 -16.08 9.88 1.04
C LEU A 81 -16.93 9.93 -0.25
N TYR A 82 -17.60 8.84 -0.59
CA TYR A 82 -18.45 8.76 -1.79
C TYR A 82 -19.71 9.62 -1.64
N ALA A 83 -20.26 9.75 -0.43
CA ALA A 83 -21.40 10.63 -0.16
C ALA A 83 -21.08 12.11 -0.43
N LEU A 84 -19.85 12.57 -0.17
CA LEU A 84 -19.40 13.93 -0.53
C LEU A 84 -19.46 14.18 -2.04
N ASP A 85 -19.25 13.13 -2.83
CA ASP A 85 -19.29 13.18 -4.30
C ASP A 85 -20.65 12.73 -4.86
N GLY A 86 -21.70 12.66 -4.01
CA GLY A 86 -23.09 12.36 -4.41
C GLY A 86 -23.45 10.88 -4.57
N VAL A 87 -22.56 9.94 -4.20
CA VAL A 87 -22.80 8.50 -4.31
C VAL A 87 -23.17 7.92 -2.94
N THR A 88 -24.43 7.50 -2.79
CA THR A 88 -24.97 7.01 -1.50
C THR A 88 -25.21 5.50 -1.45
N ASP A 89 -25.47 4.84 -2.59
CA ASP A 89 -25.63 3.37 -2.69
C ASP A 89 -24.32 2.66 -3.05
N LEU A 90 -23.31 2.83 -2.18
CA LEU A 90 -22.00 2.21 -2.38
C LEU A 90 -22.04 0.72 -1.96
N LYS A 91 -21.74 -0.16 -2.91
CA LYS A 91 -21.69 -1.62 -2.70
C LYS A 91 -20.26 -2.09 -2.43
N PHE A 92 -20.10 -2.89 -1.39
CA PHE A 92 -18.82 -3.45 -0.97
C PHE A 92 -18.67 -4.92 -1.37
N PRO A 93 -17.44 -5.45 -1.48
CA PRO A 93 -17.21 -6.87 -1.65
C PRO A 93 -17.78 -7.66 -0.47
N GLU A 94 -18.50 -8.75 -0.76
CA GLU A 94 -19.01 -9.66 0.29
C GLU A 94 -17.89 -10.38 1.04
N HIS A 95 -16.73 -10.56 0.38
CA HIS A 95 -15.60 -11.31 0.89
C HIS A 95 -14.27 -10.61 0.62
N TYR A 96 -13.34 -10.72 1.58
CA TYR A 96 -11.99 -10.15 1.54
C TYR A 96 -10.94 -11.26 1.59
N PRO A 97 -10.67 -11.98 0.48
CA PRO A 97 -9.78 -13.16 0.48
C PRO A 97 -8.33 -12.78 0.81
N VAL A 98 -7.64 -13.61 1.59
CA VAL A 98 -6.24 -13.42 1.97
C VAL A 98 -5.31 -14.34 1.19
N SER A 99 -4.01 -14.00 1.12
CA SER A 99 -2.97 -14.80 0.45
C SER A 99 -3.27 -15.10 -1.03
N ARG A 100 -3.93 -14.17 -1.72
CA ARG A 100 -4.33 -14.35 -3.13
C ARG A 100 -3.99 -13.15 -3.99
N LEU A 101 -3.57 -13.41 -5.23
CA LEU A 101 -3.56 -12.42 -6.29
C LEU A 101 -5.00 -12.10 -6.68
N LEU A 102 -5.41 -10.84 -6.58
CA LEU A 102 -6.80 -10.44 -6.75
C LEU A 102 -7.10 -9.83 -8.12
N GLY A 103 -6.12 -9.18 -8.73
CA GLY A 103 -6.33 -8.35 -9.91
C GLY A 103 -5.21 -7.34 -10.10
N CYS A 104 -5.50 -6.24 -10.79
CA CYS A 104 -4.55 -5.16 -10.99
C CYS A 104 -5.26 -3.81 -11.17
N VAL A 105 -4.48 -2.75 -11.01
CA VAL A 105 -4.84 -1.37 -11.35
C VAL A 105 -3.77 -0.77 -12.27
N GLU A 106 -4.03 0.38 -12.85
CA GLU A 106 -3.01 1.21 -13.50
C GLU A 106 -2.58 2.33 -12.55
N VAL A 107 -1.28 2.40 -12.21
CA VAL A 107 -0.70 3.55 -11.50
C VAL A 107 -0.37 4.63 -12.52
N VAL A 108 -1.12 5.72 -12.51
CA VAL A 108 -0.99 6.80 -13.51
C VAL A 108 -0.09 7.95 -13.06
N GLY A 109 0.23 7.99 -11.76
CA GLY A 109 1.09 9.03 -11.19
C GLY A 109 1.29 8.85 -9.69
N CYS A 110 2.14 9.69 -9.12
CA CYS A 110 2.34 9.78 -7.68
C CYS A 110 2.48 11.25 -7.27
N VAL A 111 1.75 11.64 -6.23
CA VAL A 111 1.78 12.98 -5.64
C VAL A 111 1.93 12.88 -4.12
N LYS A 112 2.25 13.97 -3.44
CA LYS A 112 2.14 14.04 -1.98
C LYS A 112 0.70 14.21 -1.53
N CYS A 113 0.38 13.84 -0.29
CA CYS A 113 -0.97 14.05 0.24
C CYS A 113 -1.39 15.52 0.25
N GLU A 114 -0.48 16.46 0.53
CA GLU A 114 -0.81 17.89 0.53
C GLU A 114 -1.11 18.39 -0.89
N GLU A 115 -0.38 17.90 -1.89
CA GLU A 115 -0.62 18.22 -3.29
C GLU A 115 -2.00 17.71 -3.73
N LEU A 116 -2.33 16.45 -3.41
CA LEU A 116 -3.63 15.86 -3.70
C LEU A 116 -4.78 16.63 -3.02
N ALA A 117 -4.60 17.03 -1.76
CA ALA A 117 -5.60 17.79 -1.02
C ALA A 117 -5.94 19.14 -1.67
N SER A 118 -4.95 19.77 -2.33
CA SER A 118 -5.08 21.04 -3.05
C SER A 118 -5.61 20.93 -4.47
N TRP A 119 -5.89 19.72 -4.96
CA TRP A 119 -6.19 19.50 -6.37
C TRP A 119 -7.67 19.69 -6.72
N GLU A 120 -8.09 20.93 -6.98
CA GLU A 120 -9.51 21.31 -7.15
C GLU A 120 -10.26 20.50 -8.25
N ASP A 121 -9.59 20.11 -9.33
CA ASP A 121 -10.17 19.29 -10.40
C ASP A 121 -10.43 17.82 -10.01
N VAL A 122 -10.00 17.41 -8.81
CA VAL A 122 -10.20 16.06 -8.27
C VAL A 122 -11.35 16.08 -7.24
N PRO A 123 -12.32 15.14 -7.33
CA PRO A 123 -13.46 15.08 -6.41
C PRO A 123 -13.04 15.09 -4.94
N GLN A 124 -13.85 15.73 -4.09
CA GLN A 124 -13.49 15.95 -2.69
C GLN A 124 -13.27 14.63 -1.94
N GLY A 125 -14.10 13.63 -2.20
CA GLY A 125 -13.95 12.30 -1.61
C GLY A 125 -12.63 11.64 -1.99
N VAL A 126 -12.15 11.81 -3.22
CA VAL A 126 -10.85 11.29 -3.68
C VAL A 126 -9.70 12.00 -2.98
N ARG A 127 -9.78 13.33 -2.83
CA ARG A 127 -8.73 14.12 -2.17
C ARG A 127 -8.52 13.72 -0.71
N LEU A 128 -9.63 13.52 0.00
CA LEU A 128 -9.63 13.06 1.39
C LEU A 128 -9.21 11.60 1.57
N GLU A 129 -9.12 10.82 0.49
CA GLU A 129 -8.56 9.47 0.54
C GLU A 129 -7.04 9.45 0.80
N GLY A 130 -6.35 10.55 0.44
CA GLY A 130 -4.91 10.73 0.59
C GLY A 130 -4.46 10.96 2.03
N GLN A 131 -4.38 9.86 2.81
CA GLN A 131 -4.04 9.90 4.24
C GLN A 131 -2.56 9.55 4.53
N THR A 132 -1.70 9.44 3.53
CA THR A 132 -0.28 9.05 3.67
C THR A 132 0.62 9.92 2.80
N ALA A 133 1.88 10.09 3.23
CA ALA A 133 2.87 10.98 2.61
C ALA A 133 2.93 10.93 1.07
N PHE A 134 2.90 9.73 0.48
CA PHE A 134 2.85 9.55 -0.97
C PHE A 134 1.56 8.83 -1.37
N CYS A 135 0.84 9.44 -2.30
CA CYS A 135 -0.42 8.99 -2.85
C CYS A 135 -0.18 8.50 -4.28
N TRP A 136 -0.25 7.19 -4.49
CA TRP A 136 -0.18 6.58 -5.81
C TRP A 136 -1.58 6.61 -6.41
N LEU A 137 -1.70 7.23 -7.58
CA LEU A 137 -2.97 7.47 -8.25
C LEU A 137 -3.32 6.22 -9.07
N CYS A 138 -4.43 5.56 -8.74
CA CYS A 138 -4.81 4.30 -9.36
C CYS A 138 -6.08 4.44 -10.20
N GLU A 139 -6.02 3.95 -11.43
CA GLU A 139 -7.13 3.90 -12.39
C GLU A 139 -7.34 2.48 -12.93
N GLN A 140 -8.39 2.31 -13.75
CA GLN A 140 -8.66 1.08 -14.52
C GLN A 140 -8.56 -0.21 -13.68
N PRO A 141 -9.33 -0.32 -12.58
CA PRO A 141 -9.36 -1.52 -11.77
C PRO A 141 -9.83 -2.71 -12.59
N GLN A 142 -9.12 -3.83 -12.44
CA GLN A 142 -9.46 -5.10 -13.06
C GLN A 142 -9.31 -6.19 -12.00
N LYS A 143 -10.28 -7.10 -11.91
CA LYS A 143 -10.26 -8.20 -10.95
C LYS A 143 -10.19 -9.54 -11.64
N LEU A 144 -9.55 -10.50 -11.00
CA LEU A 144 -9.58 -11.89 -11.43
C LEU A 144 -10.93 -12.50 -11.07
N LEU A 145 -11.54 -13.19 -12.04
CA LEU A 145 -12.76 -13.96 -11.80
C LEU A 145 -12.53 -15.02 -10.70
N VAL A 146 -11.36 -15.65 -10.72
CA VAL A 146 -10.91 -16.59 -9.69
C VAL A 146 -9.54 -16.14 -9.18
N PRO A 147 -9.45 -15.59 -7.95
CA PRO A 147 -8.18 -15.15 -7.36
C PRO A 147 -7.19 -16.30 -7.17
N PHE A 148 -5.92 -16.09 -7.49
CA PHE A 148 -4.90 -17.14 -7.43
C PHE A 148 -4.24 -17.19 -6.07
N GLU A 149 -4.15 -18.37 -5.48
CA GLU A 149 -3.34 -18.57 -4.29
C GLU A 149 -1.85 -18.47 -4.61
N MET A 150 -1.16 -17.57 -3.93
CA MET A 150 0.28 -17.40 -4.05
C MET A 150 0.85 -16.67 -2.84
N ARG A 151 2.15 -16.81 -2.62
CA ARG A 151 2.87 -16.07 -1.59
C ARG A 151 3.13 -14.63 -2.06
N GLY A 152 2.83 -13.67 -1.19
CA GLY A 152 3.22 -12.27 -1.38
C GLY A 152 4.64 -11.98 -0.91
N ASN A 153 5.24 -10.91 -1.43
CA ASN A 153 6.58 -10.45 -1.04
C ASN A 153 6.54 -9.00 -0.53
N GLN A 154 7.62 -8.57 0.12
CA GLN A 154 7.77 -7.20 0.60
C GLN A 154 8.16 -6.25 -0.53
N GLY A 155 7.66 -5.02 -0.47
CA GLY A 155 7.87 -4.02 -1.52
C GLY A 155 7.12 -4.38 -2.82
N VAL A 156 7.51 -3.74 -3.91
CA VAL A 156 7.06 -4.13 -5.25
C VAL A 156 7.98 -5.22 -5.77
N TYR A 157 7.40 -6.26 -6.35
CA TYR A 157 8.13 -7.41 -6.90
C TYR A 157 7.53 -7.82 -8.24
N ASN A 158 8.29 -8.54 -9.07
CA ASN A 158 7.77 -9.06 -10.33
C ASN A 158 7.01 -10.38 -10.10
N LEU A 159 5.84 -10.54 -10.70
CA LEU A 159 5.15 -11.83 -10.76
C LEU A 159 5.95 -12.84 -11.57
N GLU A 160 5.85 -14.11 -11.17
CA GLU A 160 6.34 -15.22 -11.99
C GLU A 160 5.55 -15.32 -13.30
N LYS A 161 6.24 -15.64 -14.39
CA LYS A 161 5.66 -15.70 -15.74
C LYS A 161 4.41 -16.60 -15.81
N ARG A 162 4.44 -17.78 -15.17
CA ARG A 162 3.31 -18.72 -15.16
C ARG A 162 2.07 -18.15 -14.47
N ILE A 163 2.27 -17.45 -13.35
CA ILE A 163 1.19 -16.79 -12.61
C ILE A 163 0.58 -15.69 -13.46
N LEU A 164 1.41 -14.84 -14.06
CA LEU A 164 0.98 -13.77 -14.96
C LEU A 164 0.15 -14.31 -16.14
N GLU A 165 0.65 -15.33 -16.84
CA GLU A 165 -0.04 -15.92 -18.00
C GLU A 165 -1.42 -16.48 -17.62
N GLY A 166 -1.54 -17.10 -16.44
CA GLY A 166 -2.84 -17.50 -15.91
C GLY A 166 -3.73 -16.28 -15.63
N ALA A 167 -3.17 -15.25 -15.00
CA ALA A 167 -3.92 -14.13 -14.47
C ALA A 167 -4.51 -13.29 -15.61
N LEU A 168 -3.73 -13.07 -16.67
CA LEU A 168 -4.17 -12.35 -17.88
C LEU A 168 -5.40 -13.00 -18.54
N ARG A 169 -5.57 -14.33 -18.44
CA ARG A 169 -6.73 -15.05 -19.02
C ARG A 169 -8.00 -14.89 -18.20
N GLY A 170 -7.87 -14.63 -16.90
CA GLY A 170 -9.01 -14.55 -15.97
C GLY A 170 -9.37 -13.12 -15.54
N LEU A 171 -8.77 -12.11 -16.19
CA LEU A 171 -8.86 -10.72 -15.78
C LEU A 171 -10.08 -10.05 -16.41
N CYS A 172 -10.91 -9.40 -15.58
CA CYS A 172 -12.12 -8.70 -16.00
C CYS A 172 -12.07 -7.23 -15.58
N PRO A 173 -12.44 -6.28 -16.46
CA PRO A 173 -12.65 -4.89 -16.07
C PRO A 173 -13.67 -4.76 -14.94
N VAL A 174 -13.45 -3.79 -14.05
CA VAL A 174 -14.40 -3.40 -13.02
C VAL A 174 -14.91 -2.00 -13.33
N GLU A 175 -16.23 -1.84 -13.32
CA GLU A 175 -16.86 -0.53 -13.37
C GLU A 175 -16.81 0.09 -11.96
N PRO A 176 -16.04 1.18 -11.75
CA PRO A 176 -15.93 1.81 -10.45
C PRO A 176 -17.22 2.55 -10.09
N PRO A 177 -17.57 2.68 -8.79
CA PRO A 177 -18.77 3.40 -8.36
C PRO A 177 -18.78 4.88 -8.79
N LEU A 178 -17.59 5.49 -8.90
CA LEU A 178 -17.37 6.79 -9.50
C LEU A 178 -16.15 6.71 -10.40
N GLN A 179 -16.31 7.00 -11.69
CA GLN A 179 -15.17 7.04 -12.61
C GLN A 179 -14.32 8.28 -12.33
N VAL A 180 -13.07 8.06 -11.96
CA VAL A 180 -12.09 9.12 -11.74
C VAL A 180 -11.00 8.99 -12.79
N LYS A 181 -10.67 10.11 -13.43
CA LYS A 181 -9.52 10.24 -14.32
C LYS A 181 -8.65 11.38 -13.81
N PHE A 182 -7.44 11.06 -13.37
CA PHE A 182 -6.54 12.06 -12.81
C PHE A 182 -6.00 12.94 -13.94
N PRO A 183 -6.07 14.28 -13.81
CA PRO A 183 -5.63 15.18 -14.87
C PRO A 183 -4.10 15.18 -14.96
N LEU A 184 -3.54 14.38 -15.85
CA LEU A 184 -2.10 14.34 -16.10
C LEU A 184 -1.66 15.66 -16.78
N PRO A 185 -0.61 16.36 -16.30
CA PRO A 185 -0.09 17.58 -16.93
C PRO A 185 0.25 17.40 -18.41
N ASP A 186 0.75 16.22 -18.79
CA ASP A 186 0.85 15.79 -20.18
C ASP A 186 0.22 14.40 -20.32
N PRO A 187 -0.99 14.29 -20.90
CA PRO A 187 -1.66 13.01 -21.11
C PRO A 187 -0.86 12.02 -21.98
N ARG A 188 0.09 12.50 -22.78
CA ARG A 188 0.96 11.67 -23.62
C ARG A 188 2.17 11.15 -22.84
N ASN A 189 2.49 11.76 -21.71
CA ASN A 189 3.59 11.38 -20.85
C ASN A 189 3.05 10.89 -19.49
N ARG A 190 2.83 9.59 -19.36
CA ARG A 190 2.38 8.96 -18.10
C ARG A 190 3.39 9.11 -16.94
N PHE A 191 4.59 9.65 -17.18
CA PHE A 191 5.58 9.97 -16.15
C PHE A 191 5.57 11.44 -15.72
N SER A 192 4.61 12.24 -16.19
CA SER A 192 4.56 13.68 -15.91
C SER A 192 4.19 13.99 -14.46
N LEU A 193 3.42 13.11 -13.80
CA LEU A 193 3.04 13.27 -12.39
C LEU A 193 4.05 12.61 -11.45
N LYS A 194 4.90 13.44 -10.85
CA LYS A 194 5.83 13.06 -9.77
C LYS A 194 5.57 13.89 -8.52
N PRO A 195 5.91 13.39 -7.32
CA PRO A 195 5.77 14.18 -6.10
C PRO A 195 6.51 15.52 -6.20
N GLY A 196 5.84 16.62 -5.87
CA GLY A 196 6.36 17.97 -6.02
C GLY A 196 6.21 18.56 -7.42
N SER A 197 5.39 17.99 -8.31
CA SER A 197 5.17 18.53 -9.67
C SER A 197 4.00 19.50 -9.76
N LEU A 198 3.07 19.52 -8.79
CA LEU A 198 1.87 20.36 -8.82
C LEU A 198 2.10 21.78 -8.27
N VAL A 199 3.32 22.32 -8.40
CA VAL A 199 3.78 23.58 -7.75
C VAL A 199 3.13 24.87 -8.31
N HIS A 200 2.09 24.79 -9.14
CA HIS A 200 1.41 25.95 -9.73
C HIS A 200 -0.04 26.13 -9.28
N GLY A 201 -0.33 25.79 -8.01
CA GLY A 201 -1.58 26.11 -7.33
C GLY A 201 -1.41 26.79 -5.96
N LEU A 202 -0.19 26.91 -5.44
CA LEU A 202 0.10 27.66 -4.21
C LEU A 202 0.01 29.16 -4.50
N LYS A 203 -1.19 29.68 -4.72
CA LYS A 203 -1.43 31.11 -4.51
C LYS A 203 -1.06 31.38 -3.06
N ASN A 204 -0.02 32.20 -2.87
CA ASN A 204 0.20 32.99 -1.66
C ASN A 204 -1.05 33.85 -1.42
N GLY A 205 -2.06 33.27 -0.79
CA GLY A 205 -3.22 33.96 -0.28
C GLY A 205 -3.24 33.70 1.21
N SER A 206 -2.91 34.74 1.99
CA SER A 206 -3.17 34.96 3.41
C SER A 206 -3.29 33.73 4.32
N ASN A 207 -2.52 33.73 5.42
CA ASN A 207 -2.91 33.03 6.65
C ASN A 207 -4.25 33.60 7.18
N ASN A 208 -5.33 33.30 6.48
CA ASN A 208 -6.65 33.16 7.06
C ASN A 208 -6.96 31.69 6.90
N SER A 209 -6.77 30.96 8.00
CA SER A 209 -7.53 29.75 8.28
C SER A 209 -9.02 30.07 8.11
N LYS A 210 -9.53 29.96 6.88
CA LYS A 210 -10.87 29.44 6.71
C LYS A 210 -10.76 27.98 7.12
N ALA A 211 -11.01 27.75 8.41
CA ALA A 211 -11.58 26.49 8.86
C ALA A 211 -12.82 26.30 7.99
N ASP A 212 -12.69 25.50 6.93
CA ASP A 212 -13.75 25.40 5.94
C ASP A 212 -14.86 24.51 6.48
N GLU A 213 -16.02 25.15 6.58
CA GLU A 213 -17.30 24.61 6.97
C GLU A 213 -17.62 23.36 6.12
N GLY A 214 -17.86 22.21 6.74
CA GLY A 214 -18.35 21.04 5.99
C GLY A 214 -17.93 19.66 6.50
N SER A 215 -16.97 19.54 7.42
CA SER A 215 -16.66 18.23 8.00
C SER A 215 -17.73 17.87 9.03
N SER A 216 -18.73 17.07 8.62
CA SER A 216 -19.66 16.49 9.57
C SER A 216 -18.91 15.71 10.66
N PRO A 217 -19.43 15.64 11.89
CA PRO A 217 -18.85 14.81 12.95
C PRO A 217 -18.66 13.35 12.50
N ASP A 218 -19.56 12.85 11.65
CA ASP A 218 -19.51 11.50 11.09
C ASP A 218 -18.33 11.31 10.13
N LEU A 219 -18.07 12.27 9.24
CA LEU A 219 -16.92 12.23 8.34
C LEU A 219 -15.60 12.26 9.13
N ALA A 220 -15.52 13.12 10.15
CA ALA A 220 -14.34 13.21 11.02
C ALA A 220 -14.09 11.89 11.78
N ALA A 221 -15.15 11.29 12.32
CA ALA A 221 -15.09 10.00 13.00
C ALA A 221 -14.65 8.88 12.03
N ALA A 222 -15.17 8.87 10.80
CA ALA A 222 -14.82 7.89 9.78
C ALA A 222 -13.34 8.01 9.34
N ILE A 223 -12.83 9.23 9.14
CA ILE A 223 -11.41 9.48 8.86
C ILE A 223 -10.55 8.99 10.04
N ALA A 224 -10.94 9.28 11.28
CA ALA A 224 -10.22 8.83 12.47
C ALA A 224 -10.19 7.30 12.58
N GLY A 225 -11.33 6.64 12.32
CA GLY A 225 -11.45 5.19 12.28
C GLY A 225 -10.54 4.54 11.23
N ALA A 226 -10.52 5.09 10.00
CA ALA A 226 -9.64 4.61 8.94
C ALA A 226 -8.15 4.77 9.28
N ARG A 227 -7.76 5.89 9.92
CA ARG A 227 -6.38 6.10 10.38
C ARG A 227 -5.98 5.08 11.45
N ALA A 228 -6.84 4.87 12.45
CA ALA A 228 -6.62 3.86 13.48
C ALA A 228 -6.44 2.46 12.85
N ALA A 229 -7.35 2.08 11.95
CA ALA A 229 -7.28 0.82 11.21
C ALA A 229 -5.99 0.66 10.41
N ALA A 230 -5.47 1.71 9.76
CA ALA A 230 -4.23 1.64 8.99
C ALA A 230 -2.98 1.44 9.90
N THR A 231 -2.96 2.04 11.08
CA THR A 231 -1.80 1.98 11.98
C THR A 231 -1.53 0.62 12.60
N GLN A 232 -2.53 -0.27 12.67
CA GLN A 232 -2.37 -1.60 13.29
C GLN A 232 -1.32 -2.49 12.59
N PHE A 233 -1.00 -2.21 11.31
CA PHE A 233 -0.05 -2.98 10.51
C PHE A 233 1.36 -2.37 10.49
N SER A 234 1.51 -1.14 11.02
CA SER A 234 2.81 -0.51 11.22
C SER A 234 3.49 -1.17 12.43
N LYS A 235 4.42 -2.09 12.19
CA LYS A 235 5.19 -2.74 13.26
C LYS A 235 5.81 -1.67 14.18
N LYS A 236 5.60 -1.81 15.50
CA LYS A 236 6.54 -1.35 16.52
C LYS A 236 7.93 -1.84 16.09
N SER A 237 8.81 -0.90 15.75
CA SER A 237 10.21 -1.17 15.44
C SER A 237 10.79 -2.00 16.59
N TYR A 238 11.38 -3.16 16.27
CA TYR A 238 12.24 -3.85 17.21
C TYR A 238 13.36 -2.87 17.61
N GLY A 239 13.51 -2.65 18.92
CA GLY A 239 14.65 -1.93 19.47
C GLY A 239 15.96 -2.59 19.03
N PRO A 240 17.08 -1.84 19.08
CA PRO A 240 18.36 -2.35 18.63
C PRO A 240 18.73 -3.65 19.37
N PRO A 241 19.38 -4.61 18.70
CA PRO A 241 19.82 -5.83 19.35
C PRO A 241 20.77 -5.46 20.49
N SER A 242 20.41 -5.85 21.71
CA SER A 242 21.29 -5.78 22.88
C SER A 242 22.59 -6.50 22.55
N ALA A 243 23.72 -5.80 22.73
CA ALA A 243 25.06 -6.31 22.54
C ALA A 243 25.22 -7.67 23.26
N GLY A 244 25.72 -8.65 22.51
CA GLY A 244 25.98 -9.99 23.00
C GLY A 244 26.94 -9.96 24.19
N PHE A 245 26.50 -10.54 25.29
CA PHE A 245 27.34 -10.92 26.42
C PHE A 245 28.32 -12.01 25.95
N GLN A 246 29.62 -11.71 25.95
CA GLN A 246 30.69 -12.69 25.89
C GLN A 246 30.95 -13.23 27.29
N GLY A 247 31.03 -14.55 27.43
CA GLY A 247 31.60 -15.19 28.62
C GLY A 247 31.06 -16.59 28.90
N GLN A 248 31.57 -17.60 28.19
CA GLN A 248 31.58 -18.97 28.73
C GLN A 248 32.97 -19.57 28.59
N GLY A 249 33.62 -19.75 29.74
CA GLY A 249 34.82 -20.54 29.92
C GLY A 249 34.48 -21.95 30.44
N SER A 250 35.13 -22.94 29.80
CA SER A 250 35.67 -24.20 30.33
C SER A 250 34.80 -25.18 31.15
N ARG A 251 34.55 -26.33 30.49
CA ARG A 251 34.78 -27.76 30.88
C ARG A 251 34.32 -28.23 32.28
N THR A 252 33.55 -29.32 32.27
CA THR A 252 33.98 -30.65 32.80
C THR A 252 33.06 -31.76 32.28
N ARG A 253 33.53 -33.01 32.39
CA ARG A 253 33.21 -34.22 31.63
C ARG A 253 32.84 -35.35 32.60
N SER A 254 31.79 -36.12 32.31
CA SER A 254 31.57 -37.53 32.71
C SER A 254 30.33 -38.02 31.93
N GLY A 255 30.40 -39.06 31.08
CA GLY A 255 30.47 -40.50 31.42
C GLY A 255 29.07 -40.97 31.84
N THR A 256 28.29 -41.73 31.06
CA THR A 256 28.36 -43.21 30.98
C THR A 256 27.44 -43.74 29.86
N GLN A 257 27.85 -44.84 29.22
CA GLN A 257 27.13 -45.64 28.21
C GLN A 257 25.97 -46.46 28.80
N GLU A 258 25.01 -46.83 27.92
CA GLU A 258 24.48 -48.18 27.64
C GLU A 258 23.01 -48.08 27.21
N GLY A 259 22.70 -48.43 25.96
CA GLY A 259 21.96 -49.66 25.65
C GLY A 259 20.50 -49.27 25.36
N GLY A 260 19.77 -49.75 24.38
CA GLY A 260 19.93 -50.75 23.34
C GLY A 260 18.55 -50.88 22.69
N GLN A 261 18.55 -51.52 21.52
CA GLN A 261 17.39 -52.09 20.84
C GLN A 261 16.53 -51.21 19.93
N ARG A 262 16.37 -51.84 18.77
CA ARG A 262 15.71 -51.52 17.53
C ARG A 262 14.34 -52.19 17.60
N LEU A 263 13.26 -51.52 17.19
CA LEU A 263 12.09 -52.21 16.65
C LEU A 263 11.51 -51.45 15.46
N VAL A 264 10.92 -52.24 14.59
CA VAL A 264 10.71 -52.04 13.15
C VAL A 264 9.20 -51.99 12.90
N THR A 265 8.76 -51.01 12.10
CA THR A 265 7.56 -50.96 11.23
C THR A 265 6.16 -51.18 11.83
N LYS A 266 5.18 -50.33 11.49
CA LYS A 266 4.30 -50.44 10.30
C LYS A 266 3.23 -49.32 10.27
N ASN A 267 3.06 -48.76 9.08
CA ASN A 267 1.83 -48.25 8.44
C ASN A 267 0.50 -48.52 9.15
N VAL A 268 -0.43 -47.54 9.13
CA VAL A 268 -1.82 -47.66 8.59
C VAL A 268 -2.41 -46.25 8.32
N GLN A 269 -3.04 -46.09 7.15
CA GLN A 269 -3.84 -44.95 6.66
C GLN A 269 -5.31 -44.95 7.15
N ARG A 270 -6.03 -43.87 6.80
CA ARG A 270 -7.49 -43.58 6.84
C ARG A 270 -7.91 -42.74 8.05
N TRP A 271 -8.69 -41.66 7.94
CA TRP A 271 -9.57 -41.13 6.88
C TRP A 271 -9.32 -39.63 6.69
#